data_AF-A0A850ETW0-F1
#
_entry.id   AF-A0A850ETW0-F1
#
_cell.length_a   1.000
_cell.length_b   1.000
_cell.length_c   1.000
_cell.angle_alpha   90.00
_cell.angle_beta   90.00
_cell.angle_gamma   90.00
#
_symmetry.space_group_name_H-M   'P 1'
#
loop_
_entity.id
_entity.type
_entity.pdbx_description
1 polymer ?
#
loop_
_entity_poly.entity_id
_entity_poly.type
_entity_poly.pdbx_seq_one_letter_code
_entity_poly.pdbx_strand_id
1 'polypeptide(L)' 'MSEKREKVIIITVSSQDVFLTTVEQEVENKINSWLSNNKRKNVKNIQLSASGDKANALIWYEE' A
#
# COMPACT_ATOMS: atom_id res chain seq x y z
N MET A 1 27.04 2.83 13.66
CA MET A 1 25.78 3.54 13.33
C MET A 1 25.23 2.89 12.07
N SER A 2 24.10 2.20 12.14
CA SER A 2 23.51 1.57 10.95
C SER A 2 22.77 2.60 10.10
N GLU A 3 23.05 2.63 8.80
CA GLU A 3 22.31 3.42 7.82
C GLU A 3 20.87 2.92 7.76
N LYS A 4 19.90 3.73 8.18
CA LYS A 4 18.49 3.51 7.85
C LYS A 4 18.29 3.88 6.39
N ARG A 5 17.84 2.94 5.55
CA ARG A 5 17.54 3.20 4.14
C ARG A 5 16.03 3.31 3.94
N GLU A 6 15.61 4.43 3.38
CA GLU A 6 14.20 4.65 3.03
C GLU A 6 13.87 3.93 1.72
N LYS A 7 12.73 3.24 1.72
CA LYS A 7 12.21 2.49 0.57
C LYS A 7 10.78 2.91 0.29
N VAL A 8 10.40 2.84 -0.98
CA VAL A 8 9.04 3.10 -1.46
C VAL A 8 8.52 1.85 -2.14
N ILE A 9 7.28 1.47 -1.83
CA ILE A 9 6.54 0.45 -2.58
C ILE A 9 5.27 1.04 -3.14
N ILE A 10 4.80 0.45 -4.24
CA ILE A 10 3.56 0.83 -4.93
C ILE A 10 2.66 -0.40 -4.97
N ILE A 11 1.43 -0.27 -4.45
CA ILE A 11 0.38 -1.29 -4.54
C ILE A 11 -0.68 -0.76 -5.48
N THR A 12 -0.99 -1.50 -6.54
CA THR A 12 -2.05 -1.15 -7.52
C THR A 12 -3.14 -2.20 -7.50
N VAL A 13 -4.39 -1.75 -7.56
CA VAL A 13 -5.60 -2.58 -7.68
C VAL A 13 -6.45 -2.05 -8.83
N SER A 14 -7.01 -2.95 -9.63
CA SER A 14 -7.93 -2.67 -10.72
C SER A 14 -9.30 -3.28 -10.42
N SER A 15 -10.39 -2.65 -10.86
CA SER A 15 -11.76 -3.13 -10.62
C SER A 15 -12.04 -4.49 -11.27
N GLN A 16 -11.25 -4.89 -12.27
CA GLN A 16 -11.29 -6.23 -12.85
C GLN A 16 -10.93 -7.32 -11.84
N ASP A 17 -10.16 -6.96 -10.81
CA ASP A 17 -9.75 -7.85 -9.73
C ASP A 17 -10.77 -7.85 -8.56
N VAL A 18 -11.83 -7.04 -8.62
CA VAL A 18 -12.70 -6.78 -7.48
C VAL A 18 -14.12 -7.30 -7.73
N PHE A 19 -14.45 -8.42 -7.08
CA PHE A 19 -15.82 -8.90 -6.97
C PHE A 19 -16.40 -8.36 -5.65
N LEU A 20 -17.33 -7.41 -5.75
CA LEU A 20 -18.22 -6.91 -4.66
C LEU A 20 -17.73 -5.73 -3.79
N THR A 21 -16.46 -5.36 -3.78
CA THR A 21 -15.93 -4.21 -3.02
C THR A 21 -15.47 -3.05 -3.92
N THR A 22 -15.24 -1.86 -3.37
CA THR A 22 -14.65 -0.75 -4.14
C THR A 22 -13.14 -0.99 -4.32
N VAL A 23 -12.57 -0.49 -5.42
CA VAL A 23 -11.13 -0.59 -5.70
C VAL A 23 -10.28 0.06 -4.61
N GLU A 24 -10.77 1.14 -4.00
CA GLU A 24 -10.15 1.80 -2.85
C GLU A 24 -10.07 0.87 -1.65
N GLN A 25 -11.19 0.23 -1.29
CA GLN A 25 -11.24 -0.65 -0.14
C GLN A 25 -10.35 -1.89 -0.32
N GLU A 26 -10.25 -2.39 -1.55
CA GLU A 26 -9.34 -3.49 -1.88
C GLU A 26 -7.87 -3.07 -1.81
N VAL A 27 -7.51 -1.85 -2.25
CA VAL A 27 -6.16 -1.33 -2.08
C VAL A 27 -5.82 -1.17 -0.59
N GLU A 28 -6.75 -0.68 0.23
CA GLU A 28 -6.58 -0.57 1.68
C GLU A 28 -6.38 -1.94 2.35
N ASN A 29 -7.17 -2.94 1.95
CA ASN A 29 -7.02 -4.31 2.43
C ASN A 29 -5.61 -4.86 2.12
N LYS A 30 -5.10 -4.60 0.90
CA LYS A 30 -3.74 -5.00 0.52
C LYS A 30 -2.66 -4.27 1.31
N ILE A 31 -2.84 -2.97 1.58
CA ILE A 31 -1.93 -2.21 2.45
C ILE A 31 -1.90 -2.84 3.85
N ASN A 32 -3.07 -3.07 4.46
CA ASN A 32 -3.16 -3.65 5.80
C ASN A 32 -2.54 -5.05 5.87
N SER A 33 -2.76 -5.87 4.86
CA SER A 33 -2.11 -7.18 4.73
C SER A 33 -0.59 -7.06 4.62
N TRP A 34 -0.11 -6.11 3.80
CA TRP A 34 1.32 -5.84 3.66
C TRP A 34 1.94 -5.37 4.99
N LEU A 35 1.29 -4.45 5.71
CA LEU A 35 1.73 -3.93 7.01
C LEU A 35 1.81 -5.04 8.06
N SER A 36 0.81 -5.92 8.09
CA SER A 36 0.76 -7.08 8.99
C SER A 36 1.88 -8.08 8.70
N ASN A 37 2.08 -8.43 7.42
CA ASN A 37 3.10 -9.38 6.99
C ASN A 37 4.53 -8.86 7.17
N ASN A 38 4.75 -7.56 6.97
CA ASN A 38 6.06 -6.94 7.09
C ASN A 38 6.43 -6.55 8.53
N LYS A 39 5.67 -7.02 9.55
CA LYS A 39 5.90 -6.87 11.00
C LYS A 39 6.77 -5.65 11.35
N ARG A 40 6.14 -4.47 11.41
CA ARG A 40 6.75 -3.23 11.94
C ARG A 40 7.96 -2.71 11.16
N LYS A 41 7.86 -2.58 9.82
CA LYS A 41 8.69 -1.58 9.14
C LYS A 41 8.28 -0.19 9.61
N ASN A 42 9.25 0.70 9.83
CA ASN A 42 8.99 2.09 10.23
C ASN A 42 8.35 2.83 9.05
N VAL A 43 7.04 2.66 8.87
CA VAL A 43 6.30 3.37 7.84
C VAL A 43 6.27 4.85 8.19
N LYS A 44 6.81 5.67 7.30
CA LYS A 44 6.84 7.12 7.44
C LYS A 44 5.59 7.78 6.87
N ASN A 45 5.12 7.27 5.73
CA ASN A 45 4.02 7.87 4.99
C ASN A 45 3.29 6.82 4.14
N ILE A 46 1.99 7.02 3.94
CA ILE A 46 1.16 6.27 3.01
C ILE A 46 0.34 7.28 2.21
N GLN A 47 0.43 7.24 0.88
CA GLN A 47 -0.38 8.06 -0.01
C GLN A 47 -1.28 7.17 -0.86
N LEU A 48 -2.58 7.39 -0.73
CA LEU A 48 -3.63 6.72 -1.49
C LEU A 48 -4.09 7.61 -2.65
N SER A 49 -4.29 7.01 -3.81
CA SER A 49 -4.76 7.66 -5.02
C SER A 49 -5.67 6.71 -5.77
N ALA A 50 -6.94 7.03 -5.89
CA ALA A 50 -7.87 6.31 -6.75
C ALA A 50 -8.34 7.17 -7.91
N SER A 51 -8.50 6.54 -9.07
CA SER A 51 -8.98 7.17 -10.29
C SER A 51 -9.80 6.14 -11.07
N GLY A 52 -11.13 6.31 -11.06
CA GLY A 52 -12.06 5.44 -11.78
C GLY A 52 -11.99 4.00 -11.28
N ASP A 53 -11.56 3.11 -12.17
CA ASP A 53 -11.45 1.67 -11.94
C ASP A 53 -10.12 1.24 -11.31
N LYS A 54 -9.26 2.18 -10.91
CA LYS A 54 -7.94 1.87 -10.35
C LYS A 54 -7.69 2.59 -9.05
N ALA A 55 -7.04 1.90 -8.11
CA ALA A 55 -6.54 2.47 -6.86
C ALA A 55 -5.07 2.12 -6.70
N ASN A 56 -4.30 3.10 -6.20
CA ASN A 56 -2.87 3.01 -5.96
C ASN A 56 -2.54 3.43 -4.53
N ALA A 57 -1.54 2.79 -3.95
CA ALA A 57 -0.97 3.16 -2.67
C ALA A 57 0.56 3.25 -2.76
N LEU A 58 1.12 4.39 -2.39
CA LEU A 58 2.55 4.58 -2.19
C LEU A 58 2.86 4.48 -0.70
N ILE A 59 3.78 3.60 -0.31
CA ILE A 59 4.17 3.43 1.10
C ILE A 59 5.67 3.68 1.23
N TRP A 60 6.03 4.67 2.04
CA TRP A 60 7.41 4.98 2.41
C TRP A 60 7.73 4.33 3.76
N TYR A 61 8.83 3.59 3.83
CA TYR A 61 9.24 2.92 5.07
C TYR A 61 10.76 2.86 5.22
N GLU A 62 11.23 2.76 6.46
CA GLU A 62 12.64 2.45 6.76
C GLU A 62 12.80 0.94 6.97
N GLU A 63 13.92 0.41 6.46
CA GLU A 63 14.50 -0.86 6.89
C GLU A 63 15.71 -0.64 7.79
#